data_AF-A0A958BZ43-F1
#
_entry.id   AF-A0A958BZ43-F1
#
_cell.length_a   1.000
_cell.length_b   1.000
_cell.length_c   1.000
_cell.angle_alpha   90.00
_cell.angle_beta   90.00
_cell.angle_gamma   90.00
#
_symmetry.space_group_name_H-M   'P 1'
#
loop_
_entity.id
_entity.type
_entity.pdbx_description
1 polymer ?
#
loop_
_entity_poly.entity_id
_entity_poly.type
_entity_poly.pdbx_seq_one_letter_code
_entity_poly.pdbx_strand_id
1 'polypeptide(L)'
;LEPLYEAKKKTLEERYKKWDIFYYGHLSHWFPWGAMLYDRFIIENPPQDPDEALALHNEIWDTAVKINIEYGGVLNEHHGVGLKIGRHVRSQYGPAFQVLDALKQGLDPHNLLNPGKMGFGPVK
;
A
#
# COMPACT_ATOMS: atom_id res chain seq x y z
N LEU A 1 8.16 10.20 -11.45
CA LEU A 1 6.69 10.12 -11.26
C LEU A 1 6.01 9.49 -12.47
N GLU A 2 6.19 10.04 -13.67
CA GLU A 2 5.62 9.47 -14.91
C GLU A 2 5.96 7.97 -15.10
N PRO A 3 7.23 7.51 -15.01
CA PRO A 3 7.53 6.08 -15.12
C PRO A 3 6.82 5.19 -14.09
N LEU A 4 6.63 5.71 -12.87
CA LEU A 4 5.89 5.02 -11.81
C LEU A 4 4.39 4.91 -12.15
N TYR A 5 3.78 6.00 -12.63
CA TYR A 5 2.38 6.01 -13.03
C TYR A 5 2.13 5.03 -14.18
N GLU A 6 2.96 5.09 -15.22
CA GLU A 6 2.85 4.22 -16.40
C GLU A 6 3.03 2.74 -16.01
N ALA A 7 4.03 2.44 -15.17
CA ALA A 7 4.26 1.07 -14.69
C ALA A 7 3.05 0.52 -13.92
N LYS A 8 2.46 1.33 -13.03
CA LYS A 8 1.24 0.93 -12.30
C LYS A 8 0.06 0.76 -13.24
N LYS A 9 -0.22 1.74 -14.10
CA LYS A 9 -1.34 1.69 -15.03
C LYS A 9 -1.28 0.44 -15.89
N LYS A 10 -0.15 0.24 -16.57
CA LYS A 10 0.08 -0.94 -17.41
C LYS A 10 -0.09 -2.23 -16.62
N THR A 11 0.59 -2.37 -15.49
CA THR A 11 0.57 -3.63 -14.73
C THR A 11 -0.81 -3.95 -14.20
N LEU A 12 -1.54 -2.97 -13.66
CA LEU A 12 -2.87 -3.20 -13.10
C LEU A 12 -3.86 -3.55 -14.20
N GLU A 13 -3.93 -2.75 -15.27
CA GLU A 13 -4.88 -2.94 -16.36
C GLU A 13 -4.62 -4.21 -17.19
N GLU A 14 -3.36 -4.64 -17.33
CA GLU A 14 -3.01 -5.90 -17.99
C GLU A 14 -3.27 -7.12 -17.09
N ARG A 15 -2.78 -7.10 -15.85
CA ARG A 15 -2.85 -8.26 -14.93
C ARG A 15 -4.27 -8.58 -14.50
N TYR A 16 -5.08 -7.54 -14.27
CA TYR A 16 -6.45 -7.69 -13.77
C TYR A 16 -7.50 -7.43 -14.85
N LYS A 17 -7.13 -7.51 -16.14
CA LYS A 17 -8.02 -7.31 -17.29
C LYS A 17 -9.32 -8.12 -17.22
N LYS A 18 -9.28 -9.33 -16.66
CA LYS A 18 -10.47 -10.17 -16.45
C LYS A 18 -11.59 -9.44 -15.70
N TRP A 19 -11.22 -8.56 -14.76
CA TRP A 19 -12.15 -7.86 -13.88
C TRP A 19 -12.50 -6.45 -14.38
N ASP A 20 -12.06 -6.11 -15.60
CA ASP A 20 -12.24 -4.79 -16.23
C ASP A 20 -11.81 -3.66 -15.28
N ILE A 21 -10.55 -3.74 -14.84
CA ILE A 21 -9.98 -2.75 -13.94
C ILE A 21 -9.62 -1.48 -14.72
N PHE A 22 -9.89 -0.33 -14.12
CA PHE A 22 -9.44 0.97 -14.62
C PHE A 22 -8.60 1.66 -13.55
N TYR A 23 -7.38 2.11 -13.91
CA TYR A 23 -6.49 2.83 -13.01
C TYR A 23 -6.23 4.27 -13.49
N TYR A 24 -6.30 5.19 -12.55
CA TYR A 24 -6.05 6.62 -12.75
C TYR A 24 -5.57 7.27 -11.45
N GLY A 25 -5.09 8.51 -11.57
CA GLY A 25 -4.70 9.29 -10.40
C GLY A 25 -4.62 10.76 -10.70
N HIS A 26 -4.41 11.57 -9.67
CA HIS A 26 -4.11 13.00 -9.82
C HIS A 26 -2.97 13.38 -8.87
N LEU A 27 -2.29 14.48 -9.18
CA LEU A 27 -1.29 15.06 -8.29
C LEU A 27 -1.97 16.06 -7.36
N SER A 28 -1.76 15.93 -6.05
CA SER A 28 -2.40 16.80 -5.05
C SER A 28 -1.44 17.78 -4.38
N HIS A 29 -0.16 17.43 -4.28
CA HIS A 29 0.87 18.22 -3.62
C HIS A 29 2.18 18.13 -4.40
N TRP A 30 2.94 19.22 -4.43
CA TRP A 30 4.23 19.31 -5.12
C TRP A 30 5.32 19.77 -4.16
N PHE A 31 6.50 19.21 -4.34
CA PHE A 31 7.69 19.47 -3.58
C PHE A 31 8.88 19.61 -4.55
N PRO A 32 9.97 20.30 -4.15
CA PRO A 32 11.18 20.37 -4.97
C PRO A 32 11.77 18.99 -5.36
N TRP A 33 11.47 17.94 -4.61
CA TRP A 33 11.95 16.57 -4.82
C TRP A 33 10.87 15.58 -5.30
N GLY A 34 9.64 16.02 -5.57
CA GLY A 34 8.58 15.11 -6.01
C GLY A 34 7.17 15.67 -5.91
N ALA A 35 6.18 14.80 -6.05
CA ALA A 35 4.77 15.15 -5.91
C ALA A 35 4.00 13.96 -5.36
N MET A 36 2.88 14.24 -4.70
CA MET A 36 1.96 13.21 -4.21
C MET A 36 1.06 12.76 -5.35
N LEU A 37 1.17 11.48 -5.75
CA LEU A 37 0.25 10.82 -6.68
C LEU A 37 -0.87 10.13 -5.91
N TYR A 38 -2.09 10.57 -6.15
CA TYR A 38 -3.30 10.07 -5.53
C TYR A 38 -3.91 8.96 -6.38
N ASP A 39 -3.49 7.73 -6.11
CA ASP A 39 -3.89 6.52 -6.83
C ASP A 39 -5.38 6.18 -6.63
N ARG A 40 -6.05 5.81 -7.72
CA ARG A 40 -7.36 5.16 -7.70
C ARG A 40 -7.41 4.02 -8.71
N PHE A 41 -8.12 2.96 -8.34
CA PHE A 41 -8.55 1.94 -9.28
C PHE A 41 -10.04 1.65 -9.07
N ILE A 42 -10.71 1.26 -10.15
CA ILE A 42 -12.10 0.83 -10.17
C ILE A 42 -12.11 -0.58 -10.75
N ILE A 43 -12.89 -1.48 -10.17
CA ILE A 43 -13.13 -2.83 -10.68
C ILE A 43 -14.57 -2.84 -11.19
N GLU A 44 -14.78 -2.80 -12.51
CA GLU A 44 -16.14 -2.71 -13.08
C GLU A 44 -16.88 -4.05 -12.96
N ASN A 45 -16.15 -5.17 -13.01
CA ASN A 45 -16.72 -6.51 -12.91
C ASN A 45 -16.18 -7.25 -11.68
N PRO A 46 -16.52 -6.88 -10.44
CA PRO A 46 -15.98 -7.52 -9.25
C PRO A 46 -16.58 -8.92 -9.02
N PRO A 47 -15.86 -9.81 -8.31
CA PRO A 47 -16.44 -11.03 -7.76
C PRO A 47 -17.69 -10.72 -6.95
N GLN A 48 -18.70 -11.60 -7.03
CA GLN A 48 -19.94 -11.45 -6.28
C GLN A 48 -19.83 -12.00 -4.85
N ASP A 49 -18.91 -12.95 -4.64
CA ASP A 49 -18.56 -13.41 -3.31
C ASP A 49 -17.75 -12.32 -2.57
N PRO A 50 -18.16 -11.90 -1.36
CA PRO A 50 -17.48 -10.84 -0.62
C PRO A 50 -16.03 -11.15 -0.26
N ASP A 51 -15.71 -12.41 0.06
CA ASP A 51 -14.37 -12.82 0.46
C ASP A 51 -13.44 -12.83 -0.76
N GLU A 52 -13.92 -13.31 -1.91
CA GLU A 52 -13.21 -13.19 -3.19
C GLU A 52 -12.99 -11.73 -3.60
N ALA A 53 -13.99 -10.86 -3.44
CA ALA A 53 -13.88 -9.44 -3.76
C ALA A 53 -12.85 -8.74 -2.88
N LEU A 54 -12.82 -9.04 -1.59
CA LEU A 54 -11.83 -8.51 -0.65
C LEU A 54 -10.43 -9.03 -0.96
N ALA A 55 -10.29 -10.31 -1.28
CA ALA A 55 -9.02 -10.91 -1.68
C ALA A 55 -8.46 -10.25 -2.93
N LEU A 56 -9.28 -10.07 -3.97
CA LEU A 56 -8.89 -9.35 -5.19
C LEU A 56 -8.48 -7.91 -4.91
N HIS A 57 -9.27 -7.17 -4.13
CA HIS A 57 -8.93 -5.80 -3.75
C HIS A 57 -7.57 -5.74 -3.05
N ASN A 58 -7.30 -6.65 -2.12
CA ASN A 58 -6.02 -6.70 -1.42
C ASN A 58 -4.85 -7.08 -2.32
N GLU A 59 -5.04 -7.98 -3.29
CA GLU A 59 -4.03 -8.36 -4.27
C GLU A 59 -3.64 -7.17 -5.18
N ILE A 60 -4.64 -6.40 -5.64
CA ILE A 60 -4.44 -5.18 -6.42
C ILE A 60 -3.63 -4.16 -5.62
N TRP A 61 -3.99 -3.94 -4.35
CA TRP A 61 -3.22 -3.09 -3.43
C TRP A 61 -1.78 -3.55 -3.28
N ASP A 62 -1.56 -4.85 -3.04
CA ASP A 62 -0.22 -5.43 -2.90
C ASP A 62 0.62 -5.24 -4.16
N THR A 63 0.01 -5.36 -5.33
CA THR A 63 0.67 -5.15 -6.61
C THR A 63 1.07 -3.69 -6.80
N ALA A 64 0.13 -2.76 -6.60
CA ALA A 64 0.39 -1.33 -6.74
C ALA A 64 1.46 -0.84 -5.74
N VAL A 65 1.41 -1.32 -4.50
CA VAL A 65 2.37 -0.98 -3.45
C VAL A 65 3.78 -1.48 -3.76
N LYS A 66 3.92 -2.72 -4.27
CA LYS A 66 5.22 -3.25 -4.66
C LYS A 66 5.87 -2.38 -5.75
N ILE A 67 5.10 -2.00 -6.76
CA ILE A 67 5.57 -1.10 -7.83
C ILE A 67 5.94 0.27 -7.25
N ASN A 68 5.11 0.82 -6.34
CA ASN A 68 5.44 2.08 -5.66
C ASN A 68 6.83 2.01 -4.99
N ILE A 69 7.11 0.95 -4.21
CA ILE A 69 8.38 0.78 -3.52
C ILE A 69 9.55 0.60 -4.51
N GLU A 70 9.36 -0.22 -5.56
CA GLU A 70 10.38 -0.49 -6.59
C GLU A 70 10.85 0.79 -7.31
N TYR A 71 9.92 1.73 -7.54
CA TYR A 71 10.19 3.01 -8.20
C TYR A 71 10.58 4.14 -7.21
N GLY A 72 10.88 3.81 -5.95
CA GLY A 72 11.31 4.77 -4.94
C GLY A 72 10.19 5.64 -4.35
N GLY A 73 8.93 5.26 -4.54
CA GLY A 73 7.78 5.87 -3.90
C GLY A 73 7.64 5.48 -2.43
N VAL A 74 6.88 6.28 -1.68
CA VAL A 74 6.54 6.02 -0.28
C VAL A 74 5.10 5.54 -0.14
N LEU A 75 4.84 4.65 0.82
CA LEU A 75 3.52 4.05 1.06
C LEU A 75 2.44 5.05 1.45
N ASN A 76 2.84 6.14 2.11
CA ASN A 76 1.92 7.13 2.63
C ASN A 76 2.53 8.53 2.57
N GLU A 77 1.69 9.50 2.24
CA GLU A 77 1.97 10.92 2.43
C GLU A 77 1.14 11.44 3.62
N HIS A 78 -0.21 11.37 3.58
CA HIS A 78 -1.08 11.93 4.64
C HIS A 78 -2.15 11.02 5.28
N HIS A 79 -2.58 9.91 4.68
CA HIS A 79 -3.65 9.06 5.25
C HIS A 79 -3.20 8.22 6.46
N GLY A 80 -1.91 7.96 6.57
CA GLY A 80 -1.36 6.91 7.41
C GLY A 80 -1.48 5.53 6.77
N VAL A 81 -0.77 4.55 7.36
CA VAL A 81 -0.70 3.18 6.83
C VAL A 81 -1.73 2.23 7.43
N GLY A 82 -2.14 2.49 8.68
CA GLY A 82 -3.14 1.71 9.41
C GLY A 82 -2.91 0.20 9.37
N LEU A 83 -4.02 -0.56 9.28
CA LEU A 83 -4.00 -2.00 9.01
C LEU A 83 -3.91 -2.30 7.51
N LYS A 84 -4.56 -1.46 6.69
CA LYS A 84 -4.76 -1.69 5.25
C LYS A 84 -3.45 -1.84 4.48
N ILE A 85 -2.45 -1.00 4.76
CA ILE A 85 -1.13 -1.10 4.12
C ILE A 85 -0.01 -1.29 5.15
N GLY A 86 -0.36 -1.48 6.43
CA GLY A 86 0.59 -1.76 7.52
C GLY A 86 1.49 -2.96 7.24
N ARG A 87 0.98 -3.98 6.54
CA ARG A 87 1.75 -5.18 6.13
C ARG A 87 2.94 -4.88 5.21
N HIS A 88 2.95 -3.71 4.54
CA HIS A 88 4.03 -3.30 3.63
C HIS A 88 5.08 -2.39 4.28
N VAL A 89 4.83 -1.90 5.49
CA VAL A 89 5.72 -0.95 6.18
C VAL A 89 7.10 -1.55 6.39
N ARG A 90 7.18 -2.83 6.78
CA ARG A 90 8.44 -3.57 6.91
C ARG A 90 9.23 -3.58 5.59
N SER A 91 8.55 -3.75 4.46
CA SER A 91 9.18 -3.74 3.14
C SER A 91 9.72 -2.35 2.77
N GLN A 92 8.99 -1.27 3.06
CA GLN A 92 9.48 0.09 2.78
C GLN A 92 10.73 0.44 3.59
N TYR A 93 10.76 0.13 4.88
CA TYR A 93 11.90 0.46 5.74
C TYR A 93 13.04 -0.57 5.66
N GLY A 94 12.76 -1.77 5.17
CA GLY A 94 13.73 -2.85 5.06
C GLY A 94 14.44 -3.12 6.39
N PRO A 95 15.78 -3.25 6.40
CA PRO A 95 16.57 -3.47 7.62
C PRO A 95 16.40 -2.40 8.69
N ALA A 96 16.01 -1.17 8.33
CA ALA A 96 15.82 -0.08 9.29
C ALA A 96 14.57 -0.27 10.17
N PHE A 97 13.63 -1.15 9.78
CA PHE A 97 12.43 -1.42 10.55
C PHE A 97 12.73 -1.91 11.98
N GLN A 98 13.90 -2.54 12.21
CA GLN A 98 14.33 -2.96 13.56
C GLN A 98 14.33 -1.82 14.58
N VAL A 99 14.57 -0.58 14.15
CA VAL A 99 14.54 0.60 15.03
C VAL A 99 13.12 0.87 15.52
N LEU A 100 12.14 0.82 14.61
CA LEU A 100 10.73 0.99 14.94
C LEU A 100 10.23 -0.16 15.85
N ASP A 101 10.67 -1.38 15.56
CA ASP A 101 10.34 -2.57 16.35
C ASP A 101 10.89 -2.47 17.78
N ALA A 102 12.15 -2.06 17.94
CA ALA A 102 12.77 -1.83 19.25
C ALA A 102 12.06 -0.73 20.05
N LEU A 103 11.68 0.38 19.40
CA LEU A 103 10.89 1.44 20.04
C LEU A 103 9.52 0.93 20.50
N LYS A 104 8.82 0.18 19.66
CA LYS A 104 7.52 -0.41 20.02
C LYS A 104 7.64 -1.34 21.22
N GLN A 105 8.65 -2.21 21.24
CA GLN A 105 8.87 -3.14 22.36
C GLN A 105 9.28 -2.43 23.65
N GLY A 106 10.08 -1.36 23.56
CA GLY A 106 10.47 -0.57 24.74
C GLY A 106 9.31 0.20 25.36
N LEU A 107 8.36 0.67 24.55
CA LEU A 107 7.21 1.46 25.02
C LEU A 107 5.96 0.63 25.33
N ASP A 108 5.77 -0.49 24.64
CA ASP A 108 4.58 -1.35 24.76
C ASP A 108 4.97 -2.84 24.67
N PRO A 109 5.68 -3.36 25.69
CA PRO A 109 6.19 -4.74 25.70
C PRO A 109 5.09 -5.80 25.72
N HIS A 110 3.86 -5.42 26.07
CA HIS A 110 2.70 -6.32 26.11
C HIS A 110 1.79 -6.19 24.88
N ASN A 111 2.18 -5.33 23.93
CA ASN A 111 1.45 -5.04 22.69
C ASN A 111 -0.03 -4.71 22.95
N LEU A 112 -0.31 -3.75 23.84
CA LEU A 112 -1.65 -3.29 24.18
C LEU A 112 -2.12 -2.14 23.27
N LEU A 113 -1.19 -1.33 22.79
CA LEU A 113 -1.46 -0.12 22.01
C LEU A 113 -1.58 -0.47 20.52
N ASN A 114 -2.82 -0.74 20.11
CA ASN A 114 -3.24 -0.89 18.71
C ASN A 114 -2.49 -2.00 17.92
N PRO A 115 -2.67 -3.28 18.31
CA PRO A 115 -1.98 -4.42 17.70
C PRO A 115 -2.15 -4.50 16.19
N GLY A 116 -1.09 -4.91 15.49
CA GLY A 116 -1.12 -5.17 14.05
C GLY A 116 -1.02 -3.93 13.14
N LYS A 117 -1.18 -2.71 13.66
CA LYS A 117 -0.89 -1.50 12.88
C LYS A 117 0.61 -1.34 12.65
N MET A 118 0.97 -0.59 11.60
CA MET A 118 2.35 -0.26 11.23
C MET A 118 3.26 -1.49 10.96
N GLY A 119 2.71 -2.71 10.90
CA GLY A 119 3.49 -3.94 10.74
C GLY A 119 4.03 -4.53 12.04
N PHE A 120 3.53 -4.13 13.22
CA PHE A 120 3.97 -4.63 14.53
C PHE A 120 3.30 -5.96 14.95
N GLY A 121 3.53 -7.03 14.19
CA GLY A 121 3.05 -8.38 14.52
C GLY A 121 1.56 -8.60 14.22
N PRO A 122 0.99 -9.77 14.59
CA PRO A 122 -0.39 -10.09 14.26
C PRO A 122 -1.37 -9.23 15.05
N VAL A 123 -2.53 -8.95 14.43
CA VAL A 123 -3.72 -8.49 15.15
C VAL A 123 -4.10 -9.64 16.10
N LYS A 124 -4.12 -9.38 17.41
CA LYS A 124 -4.67 -10.36 18.36
C LYS A 124 -6.16 -10.51 18.12
#